data_AF-A0A0W8EV54-F1
#
_entry.id   AF-A0A0W8EV54-F1
#
_cell.length_a   1.000
_cell.length_b   1.000
_cell.length_c   1.000
_cell.angle_alpha   90.00
_cell.angle_beta   90.00
_cell.angle_gamma   90.00
#
_symmetry.space_group_name_H-M   'P 1'
#
loop_
_entity.id
_entity.type
_entity.pdbx_description
1 polymer ?
#
loop_
_entity_poly.entity_id
_entity_poly.type
_entity_poly.pdbx_seq_one_letter_code
_entity_poly.pdbx_strand_id
1 'polypeptide(L)'
;MQSLRTAGLRPDITYRVIVATNPAGIPGFFPWFGGKTWEIAGDGSYLPTLDGDGVVTHRESLLPGISLDVLQAPEGDEGHQPSPDQYCHVFLPKNPLVLDRILEYLVPAPRR
;
A
#
# COMPACT_ATOMS: atom_id res chain seq x y z
N MET A 1 6.41 -12.77 12.67
CA MET A 1 6.88 -11.37 12.44
C MET A 1 8.16 -10.98 13.18
N GLN A 2 8.51 -11.58 14.32
CA GLN A 2 9.74 -11.24 15.06
C GLN A 2 11.01 -11.47 14.21
N SER A 3 11.03 -12.54 13.41
CA SER A 3 12.15 -12.92 12.52
C SER A 3 12.46 -11.88 11.43
N LEU A 4 11.45 -11.24 10.83
CA LEU A 4 11.66 -10.20 9.82
C LEU A 4 12.19 -8.90 10.44
N ARG A 5 11.71 -8.54 11.63
CA ARG A 5 12.20 -7.35 12.35
C ARG A 5 13.66 -7.50 12.79
N THR A 6 14.09 -8.72 13.10
CA THR A 6 15.47 -9.02 13.53
C THR A 6 16.44 -9.27 12.38
N ALA A 7 15.95 -9.46 11.15
CA ALA A 7 16.81 -9.74 9.99
C ALA A 7 17.69 -8.55 9.59
N GLY A 8 17.35 -7.34 10.06
CA GLY A 8 18.06 -6.10 9.72
C GLY A 8 17.86 -5.71 8.25
N LEU A 9 18.41 -4.56 7.88
CA LEU A 9 18.42 -4.06 6.51
C LEU A 9 19.84 -4.02 5.99
N ARG A 10 20.01 -4.27 4.69
CA ARG A 10 21.29 -4.05 4.01
C ARG A 10 21.52 -2.55 3.80
N PRO A 11 22.69 -1.99 4.17
CA PRO A 11 22.95 -0.56 4.06
C PRO A 11 23.13 -0.08 2.61
N ASP A 12 23.40 -0.99 1.68
CA ASP A 12 23.54 -0.69 0.24
C ASP A 12 22.21 -0.73 -0.52
N ILE A 13 21.10 -1.06 0.15
CA ILE A 13 19.76 -1.11 -0.43
C ILE A 13 18.88 -0.09 0.27
N THR A 14 18.26 0.80 -0.50
CA THR A 14 17.18 1.64 0.00
C THR A 14 15.86 0.88 -0.11
N TYR A 15 15.27 0.54 1.03
CA TYR A 15 13.98 -0.14 1.06
C TYR A 15 12.85 0.88 1.13
N ARG A 16 11.80 0.65 0.34
CA ARG A 16 10.58 1.46 0.31
C ARG A 16 9.36 0.55 0.20
N VAL A 17 8.27 0.95 0.84
CA VAL A 17 6.98 0.26 0.73
C VAL A 17 5.95 1.26 0.22
N ILE A 18 5.28 0.91 -0.87
CA ILE A 18 4.14 1.65 -1.41
C ILE A 18 2.90 0.81 -1.13
N VAL A 19 1.93 1.42 -0.49
CA VAL A 19 0.69 0.79 -0.05
C VAL A 19 -0.49 1.67 -0.43
N ALA A 20 -1.70 1.11 -0.45
CA ALA A 20 -2.92 1.87 -0.69
C ALA A 20 -3.96 1.76 0.44
N THR A 21 -4.89 2.70 0.51
CA THR A 21 -5.96 2.70 1.53
C THR A 21 -7.29 3.15 0.95
N ASN A 22 -8.39 2.69 1.54
CA ASN A 22 -9.76 2.98 1.12
C ASN A 22 -10.59 3.66 2.23
N PRO A 23 -10.20 4.87 2.69
CA PRO A 23 -10.87 5.54 3.80
C PRO A 23 -12.35 5.84 3.52
N ALA A 24 -12.72 6.06 2.25
CA ALA A 24 -14.09 6.32 1.82
C ALA A 24 -14.96 5.05 1.69
N GLY A 25 -14.39 3.85 1.90
CA GLY A 25 -15.15 2.61 1.84
C GLY A 25 -15.73 2.29 0.46
N ILE A 26 -15.01 2.67 -0.60
CA ILE A 26 -15.47 2.51 -1.99
C ILE A 26 -15.56 1.01 -2.31
N PRO A 27 -16.75 0.46 -2.63
CA PRO A 27 -16.90 -0.98 -2.84
C PRO A 27 -16.04 -1.52 -3.98
N GLY A 28 -15.81 -0.69 -5.01
CA GLY A 28 -14.97 -1.01 -6.15
C GLY A 28 -13.50 -1.22 -5.80
N PHE A 29 -13.01 -0.72 -4.66
CA PHE A 29 -11.62 -0.91 -4.24
C PHE A 29 -11.25 -2.39 -4.18
N PHE A 30 -12.09 -3.21 -3.55
CA PHE A 30 -11.94 -4.66 -3.56
C PHE A 30 -13.33 -5.31 -3.66
N PRO A 31 -13.83 -5.54 -4.90
CA PRO A 31 -15.24 -5.84 -5.13
C PRO A 31 -15.75 -7.08 -4.38
N TRP A 32 -14.92 -8.12 -4.29
CA TRP A 32 -15.24 -9.37 -3.62
C TRP A 32 -15.42 -9.23 -2.10
N PHE A 33 -14.93 -8.13 -1.52
CA PHE A 33 -14.99 -7.83 -0.10
C PHE A 33 -15.69 -6.49 0.19
N GLY A 34 -16.44 -5.96 -0.78
CA GLY A 34 -17.17 -4.69 -0.62
C GLY A 34 -16.25 -3.50 -0.29
N GLY A 35 -15.05 -3.48 -0.84
CA GLY A 35 -14.07 -2.42 -0.62
C GLY A 35 -13.22 -2.58 0.64
N LYS A 36 -13.48 -3.60 1.46
CA LYS A 36 -12.74 -3.85 2.71
C LYS A 36 -11.56 -4.78 2.49
N THR A 37 -10.56 -4.64 3.35
CA THR A 37 -9.45 -5.59 3.50
C THR A 37 -9.52 -6.26 4.87
N TRP A 38 -8.50 -7.03 5.25
CA TRP A 38 -8.44 -7.70 6.53
C TRP A 38 -7.22 -7.24 7.34
N GLU A 39 -7.38 -7.19 8.66
CA GLU A 39 -6.31 -7.07 9.64
C GLU A 39 -6.27 -8.31 10.52
N ILE A 40 -5.09 -8.64 11.03
CA ILE A 40 -4.93 -9.68 12.05
C ILE A 40 -4.99 -9.01 13.42
N ALA A 41 -6.01 -9.33 14.21
CA ALA A 41 -6.16 -8.85 15.57
C ALA A 41 -5.11 -9.45 16.52
N GLY A 42 -5.00 -8.89 17.73
CA GLY A 42 -4.03 -9.35 18.73
C GLY A 42 -4.22 -10.81 19.17
N ASP A 43 -5.40 -11.38 18.94
CA ASP A 43 -5.74 -12.79 19.19
C ASP A 43 -5.53 -13.71 17.97
N GLY A 44 -5.05 -13.17 16.84
CA GLY A 44 -4.84 -13.89 15.59
C GLY A 44 -6.08 -14.04 14.71
N SER A 45 -7.23 -13.47 15.10
CA SER A 45 -8.42 -13.45 14.26
C SER A 45 -8.30 -12.44 13.10
N TYR A 46 -8.99 -12.71 11.99
CA TYR A 46 -9.07 -11.78 10.86
C TYR A 46 -10.28 -10.87 11.04
N LEU A 47 -10.05 -9.55 11.08
CA LEU A 47 -11.09 -8.53 11.17
C LEU A 47 -11.14 -7.69 9.88
N PRO A 48 -12.33 -7.38 9.35
CA PRO A 48 -12.42 -6.52 8.17
C PRO A 48 -12.07 -5.07 8.54
N THR A 49 -11.30 -4.39 7.68
CA THR A 49 -10.85 -3.01 7.88
C THR A 49 -10.87 -2.20 6.57
N LEU A 50 -10.87 -0.87 6.69
CA LEU A 50 -10.67 0.07 5.58
C LEU A 50 -9.24 0.62 5.53
N ASP A 51 -8.44 0.36 6.57
CA ASP A 51 -7.07 0.87 6.75
C ASP A 51 -6.00 -0.06 6.16
N GLY A 52 -6.30 -0.74 5.06
CA GLY A 52 -5.37 -1.66 4.40
C GLY A 52 -5.54 -1.72 2.89
N ASP A 53 -4.53 -2.26 2.20
CA ASP A 53 -4.51 -2.51 0.75
C ASP A 53 -4.67 -3.98 0.37
N GLY A 54 -4.51 -4.92 1.31
CA GLY A 54 -4.85 -6.31 1.04
C GLY A 54 -4.17 -7.38 1.87
N VAL A 55 -4.74 -7.70 3.03
CA VAL A 55 -4.40 -8.81 3.95
C VAL A 55 -3.42 -8.44 5.06
N VAL A 56 -2.55 -7.46 4.85
CA VAL A 56 -1.52 -7.03 5.82
C VAL A 56 -1.66 -5.53 6.01
N THR A 57 -1.89 -5.07 7.24
CA THR A 57 -2.06 -3.62 7.51
C THR A 57 -0.76 -2.86 7.23
N HIS A 58 -0.85 -1.55 6.99
CA HIS A 58 0.34 -0.69 6.94
C HIS A 58 1.26 -0.85 8.17
N ARG A 59 0.66 -1.22 9.32
CA ARG A 59 1.36 -1.47 10.59
C ARG A 59 2.32 -2.66 10.52
N GLU A 60 2.01 -3.64 9.68
CA GLU A 60 2.84 -4.82 9.44
C GLU A 60 3.93 -4.56 8.38
N SER A 61 3.74 -3.56 7.52
CA SER A 61 4.76 -3.03 6.60
C SER A 61 5.77 -2.08 7.26
N LEU A 62 5.55 -1.68 8.53
CA LEU A 62 6.51 -0.87 9.30
C LEU A 62 7.70 -1.71 9.75
N LEU A 63 8.71 -1.80 8.90
CA LEU A 63 10.04 -2.26 9.26
C LEU A 63 10.93 -1.05 9.63
N PRO A 64 11.74 -1.12 10.70
CA PRO A 64 12.64 -0.04 11.08
C PRO A 64 13.61 0.32 9.95
N GLY A 65 13.68 1.59 9.55
CA GLY A 65 14.60 2.09 8.51
C GLY A 65 14.06 2.07 7.08
N ILE A 66 12.78 1.75 6.88
CA ILE A 66 12.11 1.77 5.56
C ILE A 66 11.20 3.00 5.46
N SER A 67 11.10 3.62 4.28
CA SER A 67 10.10 4.66 4.00
C SER A 67 8.77 4.06 3.53
N LEU A 68 7.65 4.63 3.98
CA LEU A 68 6.30 4.21 3.63
C LEU A 68 5.58 5.31 2.82
N ASP A 69 5.09 4.98 1.63
CA ASP A 69 4.20 5.82 0.82
C ASP A 69 2.79 5.24 0.86
N VAL A 70 1.82 6.06 1.23
CA VAL A 70 0.40 5.67 1.27
C VAL A 70 -0.34 6.38 0.15
N LEU A 71 -0.90 5.60 -0.78
CA LEU A 71 -1.77 6.08 -1.85
C LEU A 71 -3.23 5.95 -1.42
N GLN A 72 -3.98 7.04 -1.49
CA GLN A 72 -5.40 7.01 -1.14
C GLN A 72 -6.22 6.75 -2.39
N ALA A 73 -7.18 5.81 -2.29
CA ALA A 73 -8.20 5.67 -3.30
C ALA A 73 -9.05 6.95 -3.32
N PRO A 74 -9.38 7.47 -4.51
CA PRO A 74 -9.96 8.80 -4.64
C PRO A 74 -11.43 8.86 -4.23
N GLU A 75 -11.83 10.01 -3.70
CA GLU A 75 -13.22 10.26 -3.32
C GLU A 75 -14.04 10.70 -4.54
N GLY A 76 -14.54 9.73 -5.32
CA GLY A 76 -15.45 9.97 -6.44
C GLY A 76 -14.80 9.85 -7.83
N ASP A 77 -15.47 10.38 -8.84
CA ASP A 77 -15.06 10.30 -10.25
C ASP A 77 -14.36 11.60 -10.66
N GLU A 78 -13.18 11.84 -10.09
CA GLU A 78 -12.29 12.92 -10.55
C GLU A 78 -11.57 12.42 -11.80
N GLY A 79 -12.04 12.89 -12.97
CA GLY A 79 -11.54 12.42 -14.26
C GLY A 79 -10.02 12.47 -14.39
N HIS A 80 -9.46 11.37 -14.92
CA HIS A 80 -8.03 11.00 -15.05
C HIS A 80 -7.40 10.20 -13.90
N GLN A 81 -8.14 9.89 -12.84
CA GLN A 81 -7.64 8.98 -11.80
C GLN A 81 -7.87 7.49 -12.15
N PRO A 82 -7.01 6.57 -11.65
CA PRO A 82 -7.22 5.13 -11.77
C PRO A 82 -8.57 4.72 -11.18
N SER A 83 -9.18 3.66 -11.71
CA SER A 83 -10.41 3.13 -11.13
C SER A 83 -10.15 2.57 -9.72
N PRO A 84 -11.14 2.59 -8.80
CA PRO A 84 -10.92 2.18 -7.41
C PRO A 84 -10.29 0.78 -7.25
N ASP A 85 -10.65 -0.17 -8.11
CA ASP A 85 -10.11 -1.53 -8.11
C ASP A 85 -8.59 -1.58 -8.38
N GLN A 86 -8.03 -0.57 -9.06
CA GLN A 86 -6.59 -0.47 -9.30
C GLN A 86 -5.79 -0.12 -8.04
N TYR A 87 -6.46 0.25 -6.95
CA TYR A 87 -5.79 0.53 -5.68
C TYR A 87 -5.70 -0.69 -4.75
N CYS A 88 -6.37 -1.82 -5.04
CA CYS A 88 -6.13 -3.03 -4.24
C CYS A 88 -4.79 -3.68 -4.58
N HIS A 89 -4.20 -4.37 -3.60
CA HIS A 89 -2.93 -5.11 -3.72
C HIS A 89 -2.79 -6.00 -4.98
N VAL A 90 -3.89 -6.55 -5.52
CA VAL A 90 -3.87 -7.38 -6.73
C VAL A 90 -3.50 -6.57 -7.97
N PHE A 91 -3.99 -5.33 -8.06
CA PHE A 91 -3.81 -4.45 -9.22
C PHE A 91 -2.86 -3.29 -8.95
N LEU A 92 -2.45 -3.07 -7.70
CA LEU A 92 -1.55 -2.02 -7.27
C LEU A 92 -0.25 -1.96 -8.11
N PRO A 93 0.40 -3.07 -8.49
CA PRO A 93 1.59 -3.02 -9.36
C PRO A 93 1.33 -2.48 -10.78
N LYS A 94 0.07 -2.39 -11.21
CA LYS A 94 -0.37 -1.86 -12.51
C LYS A 94 -0.98 -0.46 -12.37
N ASN A 95 -1.08 0.07 -11.16
CA ASN A 95 -1.62 1.40 -10.93
C ASN A 95 -0.62 2.44 -11.45
N PRO A 96 -1.03 3.37 -12.34
CA PRO A 96 -0.11 4.34 -12.92
C PRO A 96 0.53 5.26 -11.86
N LEU A 97 -0.17 5.57 -10.75
CA LEU A 97 0.41 6.37 -9.66
C LEU A 97 1.53 5.64 -8.93
N VAL A 98 1.42 4.31 -8.80
CA VAL A 98 2.48 3.46 -8.22
C VAL A 98 3.67 3.41 -9.17
N LEU A 99 3.42 3.24 -10.47
CA LEU A 99 4.47 3.23 -11.48
C LEU A 99 5.21 4.57 -11.53
N ASP A 100 4.50 5.69 -11.49
CA ASP A 100 5.10 7.03 -11.46
C ASP A 100 5.98 7.20 -10.21
N ARG A 101 5.49 6.80 -9.03
CA ARG A 101 6.27 6.85 -7.78
C ARG A 101 7.51 5.96 -7.84
N ILE A 102 7.43 4.78 -8.46
CA ILE A 102 8.60 3.92 -8.68
C ILE A 102 9.61 4.62 -9.60
N LEU A 103 9.15 5.23 -10.69
CA LEU A 103 10.02 5.96 -11.62
C LEU A 103 10.70 7.14 -10.93
N GLU A 104 10.02 7.89 -10.08
CA GLU A 104 10.62 8.95 -9.24
C GLU A 104 11.79 8.45 -8.38
N TYR A 105 11.72 7.19 -7.93
CA TYR A 105 12.81 6.56 -7.16
C TYR A 105 13.97 6.05 -7.99
N LEU A 106 13.72 5.71 -9.25
CA LEU A 106 14.73 5.20 -10.16
C LEU A 106 15.45 6.31 -10.93
N VAL A 107 14.77 7.44 -11.14
CA VAL A 107 15.35 8.60 -11.83
C VAL A 107 16.22 9.38 -10.83
N PRO A 108 17.54 9.50 -11.06
CA PRO A 108 18.40 10.29 -10.19
C PRO A 108 17.96 11.76 -10.21
N ALA A 109 17.87 12.39 -9.04
CA ALA A 109 17.61 13.82 -8.94
C ALA A 109 18.62 14.59 -9.82
N PRO A 110 18.19 15.64 -10.55
CA PRO A 110 19.11 16.44 -11.35
C PRO A 110 20.22 16.96 -10.43
N ARG A 111 21.48 16.68 -10.80
CA ARG A 111 22.65 17.22 -10.11
C ARG A 111 22.57 18.74 -10.20
N ARG A 112 22.31 19.40 -9.06
CA ARG A 112 22.42 20.84 -8.92
C ARG A 112 23.89 21.25 -8.85
#